data_AF-A0AAV2NC97-F1
#
_entry.id   AF-A0AAV2NC97-F1
#
_cell.length_a   1.000
_cell.length_b   1.000
_cell.length_c   1.000
_cell.angle_alpha   90.00
_cell.angle_beta   90.00
_cell.angle_gamma   90.00
#
_symmetry.space_group_name_H-M   'P 1'
#
loop_
_entity.id
_entity.type
_entity.pdbx_description
1 polymer ?
#
loop_
_entity_poly.entity_id
_entity_poly.type
_entity_poly.pdbx_seq_one_letter_code
_entity_poly.pdbx_strand_id
1 'polypeptide(L)' 'MENSQKKSRAPKATNTQLEFLLAYMEEHNAFATGKLLGARGKAAHDAQWQKLTEKLNSLDGPSKLVDAWKKV' A
#
# COMPACT_ATOMS: atom_id res chain seq x y z
N MET A 1 10.75 33.01 -4.04
CA MET A 1 10.55 32.13 -5.22
C MET A 1 9.51 31.10 -4.81
N GLU A 2 8.32 31.23 -5.37
CA GLU A 2 7.15 30.41 -5.05
C GLU A 2 7.36 29.02 -5.65
N ASN A 3 7.57 28.02 -4.78
CA ASN A 3 7.89 26.66 -5.22
C ASN A 3 6.60 25.96 -5.64
N SER A 4 6.18 26.17 -6.89
CA SER A 4 5.04 25.53 -7.53
C SER A 4 5.20 24.00 -7.53
N GLN A 5 4.68 23.33 -6.51
CA GLN A 5 4.55 21.87 -6.48
C GLN A 5 3.50 21.44 -7.50
N LYS A 6 3.95 21.25 -8.75
CA LYS A 6 3.17 20.54 -9.78
C LYS A 6 2.85 19.15 -9.23
N LYS A 7 1.58 18.87 -8.94
CA LYS A 7 1.08 17.53 -8.57
C LYS A 7 1.24 16.60 -9.78
N SER A 8 2.43 16.07 -10.00
CA SER A 8 2.62 14.97 -10.96
C SER A 8 1.83 13.76 -10.43
N ARG A 9 1.02 13.13 -11.29
CA ARG A 9 0.32 11.89 -10.93
C ARG A 9 1.35 10.88 -10.46
N ALA A 10 1.15 10.31 -9.27
CA ALA A 10 2.05 9.29 -8.75
C ALA A 10 2.22 8.17 -9.81
N PRO A 11 3.45 7.72 -10.08
CA PRO A 11 3.71 6.71 -11.11
C PRO A 11 2.86 5.45 -10.86
N LYS A 12 2.29 4.86 -11.91
CA LYS A 12 1.40 3.69 -11.80
C LYS A 12 2.17 2.47 -11.33
N ALA A 13 1.55 1.65 -10.46
CA ALA A 13 2.12 0.38 -10.04
C ALA A 13 2.33 -0.55 -11.25
N THR A 14 3.37 -1.37 -11.20
CA THR A 14 3.63 -2.39 -12.23
C THR A 14 2.70 -3.60 -12.04
N ASN A 15 2.55 -4.44 -13.07
CA ASN A 15 1.76 -5.67 -12.96
C ASN A 15 2.29 -6.58 -11.85
N THR A 16 3.61 -6.73 -11.72
CA THR A 16 4.22 -7.52 -10.64
C THR A 16 3.88 -7.00 -9.25
N GLN A 17 3.87 -5.67 -9.05
CA GLN A 17 3.43 -5.08 -7.79
C GLN A 17 1.93 -5.31 -7.54
N LEU A 18 1.10 -5.24 -8.58
CA LEU A 18 -0.35 -5.49 -8.48
C LEU A 18 -0.66 -6.96 -8.17
N GLU A 19 -0.02 -7.90 -8.87
CA GLU A 19 -0.18 -9.34 -8.63
C GLU A 19 0.23 -9.71 -7.21
N PHE A 20 1.35 -9.18 -6.72
CA PHE A 20 1.78 -9.39 -5.34
C PHE A 20 0.77 -8.80 -4.33
N LEU A 21 0.28 -7.58 -4.59
CA LEU A 21 -0.72 -6.94 -3.74
C LEU A 21 -2.02 -7.77 -3.69
N LEU A 22 -2.51 -8.24 -4.83
CA LEU A 22 -3.72 -9.06 -4.93
C LEU A 22 -3.55 -10.40 -4.20
N ALA A 23 -2.46 -11.12 -4.48
CA ALA A 23 -2.16 -12.39 -3.80
C ALA A 23 -2.10 -12.20 -2.27
N TYR A 24 -1.44 -11.13 -1.82
CA TYR A 24 -1.36 -10.82 -0.40
C TYR A 24 -2.74 -10.55 0.23
N MET A 25 -3.61 -9.82 -0.47
CA MET A 25 -4.97 -9.52 0.01
C MET A 25 -5.87 -10.76 0.04
N GLU A 26 -5.73 -11.66 -0.94
CA GLU A 26 -6.44 -12.94 -0.97
C GLU A 26 -6.04 -13.85 0.19
N GLU A 27 -4.73 -13.97 0.47
CA GLU A 27 -4.21 -14.74 1.60
C GLU A 27 -4.59 -14.12 2.96
N HIS A 28 -4.74 -12.79 3.02
CA HIS A 28 -5.01 -12.05 4.26
C HIS A 28 -6.38 -11.34 4.20
N ASN A 29 -7.46 -12.09 3.95
CA ASN A 29 -8.83 -11.54 3.82
C ASN A 29 -9.27 -10.63 5.00
N ALA A 30 -8.87 -10.95 6.23
CA ALA A 30 -9.14 -10.11 7.41
C ALA A 30 -8.46 -8.72 7.33
N PHE A 31 -7.26 -8.67 6.77
CA PHE A 31 -6.52 -7.43 6.52
C PHE A 31 -7.14 -6.64 5.35
N ALA A 32 -7.49 -7.34 4.27
CA ALA A 32 -8.11 -6.74 3.08
C ALA A 32 -9.47 -6.09 3.38
N THR A 33 -10.30 -6.75 4.18
CA THR A 33 -11.66 -6.27 4.48
C THR A 33 -11.70 -5.18 5.55
N GLY A 34 -10.66 -5.04 6.38
CA GLY A 34 -10.64 -4.08 7.49
C GLY A 34 -11.74 -4.29 8.54
N LYS A 35 -12.50 -5.40 8.47
CA LYS A 35 -13.69 -5.64 9.30
C LYS A 35 -13.37 -6.03 10.75
N LEU A 36 -12.13 -6.41 11.06
CA LEU A 36 -11.71 -6.89 12.38
C LEU A 36 -10.84 -5.87 13.15
N LEU A 37 -10.93 -4.59 12.81
CA LEU A 37 -10.13 -3.54 13.47
C LEU A 37 -10.78 -3.09 14.79
N GLY A 38 -10.65 -3.91 15.83
CA GLY A 38 -10.92 -3.49 17.21
C GLY A 38 -9.88 -2.46 17.71
N ALA A 39 -9.93 -2.07 18.98
CA ALA A 39 -9.06 -1.04 19.56
C ALA A 39 -7.54 -1.28 19.34
N ARG A 40 -7.10 -2.55 19.28
CA ARG A 40 -5.71 -2.93 18.97
C ARG A 40 -5.49 -3.30 17.50
N GLY A 41 -6.57 -3.54 16.76
CA GLY A 41 -6.53 -3.98 15.36
C GLY A 41 -5.98 -2.90 14.44
N LYS A 42 -6.26 -1.63 14.71
CA LYS A 42 -5.76 -0.52 13.88
C LYS A 42 -4.24 -0.46 13.83
N ALA A 43 -3.56 -0.55 14.98
CA ALA A 43 -2.10 -0.50 15.03
C ALA A 43 -1.46 -1.70 14.31
N ALA A 44 -2.03 -2.90 14.49
CA ALA A 44 -1.57 -4.10 13.78
C ALA A 44 -1.79 -3.98 12.26
N HIS A 45 -2.91 -3.42 11.84
CA HIS A 45 -3.24 -3.20 10.42
C HIS A 45 -2.33 -2.16 9.77
N ASP A 46 -2.04 -1.06 10.46
CA ASP A 46 -1.10 -0.06 9.97
C ASP A 46 0.33 -0.64 9.88
N ALA A 47 0.76 -1.44 10.86
CA ALA A 47 2.05 -2.13 10.81
C ALA A 47 2.11 -3.17 9.67
N GLN A 48 1.01 -3.88 9.40
CA GLN A 48 0.91 -4.82 8.29
C GLN A 48 0.99 -4.09 6.93
N TRP A 49 0.33 -2.93 6.81
CA TRP A 49 0.45 -2.06 5.64
C TRP A 49 1.86 -1.53 5.42
N GLN A 50 2.59 -1.17 6.49
CA GLN A 50 3.99 -0.76 6.38
C GLN A 50 4.86 -1.87 5.80
N LYS A 51 4.77 -3.08 6.35
CA LYS A 51 5.51 -4.25 5.85
C LYS A 51 5.18 -4.58 4.39
N LEU A 52 3.89 -4.54 4.04
CA LEU A 52 3.45 -4.76 2.67
C LEU A 52 4.00 -3.68 1.72
N THR A 53 4.01 -2.42 2.15
CA THR A 53 4.57 -1.30 1.38
C THR A 53 6.07 -1.46 1.13
N GLU A 54 6.84 -1.84 2.16
CA GLU A 54 8.27 -2.13 2.02
C GLU A 54 8.50 -3.24 1.00
N LYS A 55 7.68 -4.30 1.05
CA LYS A 55 7.79 -5.42 0.11
C LYS A 55 7.45 -4.98 -1.32
N LEU A 56 6.35 -4.26 -1.52
CA LEU A 56 5.94 -3.75 -2.85
C LEU A 56 6.97 -2.78 -3.44
N ASN A 57 7.55 -1.92 -2.60
CA ASN A 57 8.58 -0.97 -3.03
C ASN A 57 9.94 -1.66 -3.31
N SER A 58 10.16 -2.87 -2.80
CA SER A 58 11.34 -3.69 -3.13
C SER A 58 11.23 -4.43 -4.46
N LEU A 59 10.02 -4.52 -5.04
CA LEU A 59 9.79 -5.10 -6.36
C LEU A 59 10.17 -4.09 -7.46
N ASP A 60 10.41 -4.58 -8.67
CA ASP A 60 10.68 -3.71 -9.83
C ASP A 60 9.47 -2.82 -10.13
N GLY A 61 9.67 -1.50 -10.05
CA GLY A 61 8.61 -0.50 -10.22
C GLY A 61 8.75 0.73 -9.33
N PRO A 62 7.72 1.60 -9.32
CA PRO A 62 7.74 2.79 -8.47
C PRO A 62 7.56 2.45 -7.00
N SER A 63 8.28 3.19 -6.16
CA SER A 63 8.01 3.23 -4.72
C SER A 63 6.85 4.17 -4.41
N LYS A 64 5.94 3.74 -3.52
CA LYS A 64 4.80 4.53 -3.04
C LYS A 64 4.73 4.50 -1.52
N LEU A 65 4.05 5.50 -0.95
CA LEU A 65 3.68 5.52 0.46
C LEU A 65 2.49 4.60 0.73
N VAL A 66 2.32 4.18 1.98
CA VAL A 66 1.20 3.34 2.45
C VAL A 66 -0.16 3.88 1.96
N ASP A 67 -0.42 5.18 2.12
CA ASP A 67 -1.69 5.79 1.71
C ASP A 67 -1.94 5.78 0.20
N ALA A 68 -0.87 5.70 -0.59
CA ALA A 68 -0.98 5.56 -2.03
C ALA A 68 -1.26 4.10 -2.42
N TRP A 69 -0.66 3.12 -1.73
CA TRP A 69 -0.98 1.70 -1.93
C TRP A 69 -2.40 1.34 -1.50
N LYS A 70 -2.92 1.95 -0.43
CA LYS A 70 -4.32 1.80 0.02
C LYS A 70 -5.36 2.29 -1.00
N LYS A 71 -4.95 3.05 -2.02
CA LYS A 71 -5.81 3.63 -3.07
C LYS A 71 -5.65 2.97 -4.44
N VAL A 72 -4.72 2.02 -4.55
CA VAL A 72 -4.54 1.20 -5.77
C VAL A 72 -5.72 0.22 -5.84
#